data_AF-A0A941J639-F1
#
_entry.id   AF-A0A941J639-F1
#
_cell.length_a   1.000
_cell.length_b   1.000
_cell.length_c   1.000
_cell.angle_alpha   90.00
_cell.angle_beta   90.00
_cell.angle_gamma   90.00
#
_symmetry.space_group_name_H-M   'P 1'
#
loop_
_entity.id
_entity.type
_entity.pdbx_description
1 polymer ?
#
loop_
_entity_poly.entity_id
_entity_poly.type
_entity_poly.pdbx_seq_one_letter_code
_entity_poly.pdbx_strand_id
1 'polypeptide(L)' 'MVSKELHFTKAAEKLGISQPTLSHQIKMLEQDVGYALFNRIGKKIELTKVGKSYNKKH' A
#
# COMPACT_ATOMS: atom_id res chain seq x y z
N MET A 1 3.48 17.77 1.55
CA MET A 1 3.45 16.88 2.72
C MET A 1 2.22 15.98 2.60
N VAL A 2 2.33 14.83 1.93
CA VAL A 2 1.19 13.91 1.73
C VAL A 2 1.63 12.52 2.15
N SER A 3 1.40 12.23 3.42
CA SER A 3 1.41 10.88 3.97
C SER A 3 0.88 11.04 5.38
N LYS A 4 -0.42 10.83 5.55
CA LYS A 4 -0.87 10.46 6.88
C LYS A 4 -1.50 9.08 6.86
N GLU A 5 -2.47 8.76 6.02
CA GLU A 5 -3.15 7.46 6.19
C GLU A 5 -3.58 6.88 4.83
N LEU A 6 -2.87 5.84 4.38
CA LEU A 6 -3.28 5.04 3.23
C LEU A 6 -4.24 3.97 3.73
N HIS A 7 -5.52 4.32 3.74
CA HIS A 7 -6.59 3.37 4.06
C HIS A 7 -6.70 2.36 2.91
N PHE A 8 -6.26 1.11 3.14
CA PHE A 8 -6.39 0.01 2.16
C PHE A 8 -7.83 -0.16 1.70
N THR A 9 -8.79 -0.04 2.60
CA THR A 9 -10.22 -0.07 2.26
C THR A 9 -10.55 1.03 1.26
N LYS A 10 -10.13 2.27 1.52
CA LYS A 10 -10.40 3.43 0.66
C LYS A 10 -9.67 3.34 -0.68
N ALA A 11 -8.48 2.74 -0.71
CA ALA A 11 -7.74 2.46 -1.94
C ALA A 11 -8.41 1.35 -2.75
N ALA A 12 -8.91 0.29 -2.09
CA ALA A 12 -9.63 -0.80 -2.72
C ALA A 12 -10.95 -0.31 -3.31
N GLU A 13 -11.70 0.50 -2.56
CA GLU A 13 -12.91 1.18 -3.03
C GLU A 13 -12.64 2.09 -4.23
N LYS A 14 -11.57 2.89 -4.20
CA LYS A 14 -11.18 3.73 -5.35
C LYS A 14 -10.81 2.92 -6.60
N LEU A 15 -10.21 1.76 -6.42
CA LEU A 15 -9.83 0.85 -7.50
C LEU A 15 -11.00 -0.06 -7.93
N GLY A 16 -12.14 -0.01 -7.25
CA GLY A 16 -13.29 -0.87 -7.53
C GLY A 16 -13.02 -2.35 -7.22
N ILE A 17 -12.07 -2.65 -6.34
CA ILE A 17 -11.68 -4.02 -5.98
C ILE A 17 -11.89 -4.28 -4.49
N SER A 18 -11.96 -5.55 -4.10
CA SER A 18 -12.04 -5.94 -2.70
C SER A 18 -10.68 -5.76 -2.00
N GLN A 19 -10.70 -5.41 -0.72
CA GLN A 19 -9.51 -5.30 0.13
C GLN A 19 -8.58 -6.54 0.15
N PRO A 20 -9.06 -7.81 0.11
CA PRO A 20 -8.20 -8.97 -0.07
C PRO A 20 -7.49 -8.99 -1.43
N THR A 21 -8.17 -8.60 -2.51
CA THR A 21 -7.58 -8.48 -3.86
C THR A 21 -6.47 -7.43 -3.87
N LEU A 22 -6.73 -6.25 -3.30
CA LEU A 22 -5.72 -5.21 -3.19
C LEU A 22 -4.51 -5.68 -2.36
N SER A 23 -4.75 -6.39 -1.26
CA SER A 23 -3.68 -6.94 -0.43
C SER A 23 -2.81 -7.94 -1.18
N HIS A 24 -3.41 -8.76 -2.03
CA HIS A 24 -2.71 -9.71 -2.89
C HIS A 24 -1.88 -8.96 -3.95
N GLN A 25 -2.48 -7.98 -4.62
CA GLN A 25 -1.81 -7.17 -5.64
C GLN A 25 -0.61 -6.42 -5.08
N ILE A 26 -0.75 -5.86 -3.88
CA ILE A 26 0.34 -5.19 -3.18
C ILE A 26 1.44 -6.18 -2.81
N LYS A 27 1.09 -7.37 -2.31
CA LYS A 27 2.10 -8.39 -1.98
C LYS A 27 2.88 -8.83 -3.22
N MET A 28 2.20 -9.00 -4.36
CA MET A 28 2.84 -9.28 -5.65
C MET A 28 3.79 -8.15 -6.06
N LEU A 29 3.35 -6.90 -5.92
CA LEU A 29 4.19 -5.73 -6.19
C LEU A 29 5.40 -5.67 -5.26
N GLU A 30 5.23 -5.95 -3.97
CA GLU A 30 6.32 -6.01 -2.99
C GLU A 30 7.33 -7.13 -3.31
N GLN A 31 6.87 -8.25 -3.87
CA GLN A 31 7.75 -9.32 -4.34
C GLN A 31 8.52 -8.94 -5.61
N ASP A 32 7.84 -8.33 -6.58
CA ASP A 32 8.45 -7.88 -7.84
C ASP A 32 9.53 -6.82 -7.60
N VAL A 33 9.21 -5.89 -6.69
CA VAL A 33 10.08 -4.78 -6.32
C VAL A 33 11.16 -5.20 -5.32
N GLY A 34 10.98 -6.34 -4.64
CA GLY A 34 11.94 -6.91 -3.68
C GLY A 34 11.98 -6.24 -2.31
N TYR A 35 11.06 -5.31 -2.03
CA TYR A 35 10.93 -4.64 -0.73
C TYR A 35 9.49 -4.34 -0.36
N ALA A 36 9.18 -4.42 0.94
CA ALA A 36 7.87 -4.10 1.47
C ALA A 36 7.57 -2.59 1.30
N LEU A 37 6.45 -2.29 0.65
CA LEU A 37 5.93 -0.94 0.44
C LEU A 37 5.01 -0.53 1.59
N PHE A 38 4.44 -1.51 2.31
CA PHE A 38 3.51 -1.29 3.41
C PHE A 38 3.90 -2.09 4.65
N ASN A 39 3.96 -1.42 5.80
CA ASN A 39 4.09 -2.05 7.11
C ASN A 39 2.71 -2.27 7.74
N ARG A 40 2.42 -3.51 8.12
CA ARG A 40 1.20 -3.86 8.87
C ARG A 40 1.51 -3.83 10.36
N ILE A 41 1.06 -2.78 11.05
CA ILE A 41 1.20 -2.65 12.51
C ILE A 41 -0.16 -2.94 13.13
N GLY A 42 -0.41 -4.22 13.42
CA GLY A 42 -1.69 -4.71 13.94
C GLY A 42 -2.84 -4.44 12.97
N LYS A 43 -3.80 -3.60 13.38
CA LYS A 43 -4.93 -3.16 12.54
C LYS A 43 -4.62 -1.95 11.65
N LYS A 44 -3.47 -1.31 11.83
CA LYS A 44 -3.06 -0.15 11.02
C LYS A 44 -2.07 -0.58 9.96
N ILE A 45 -2.16 0.06 8.79
CA ILE A 45 -1.19 -0.15 7.72
C ILE A 45 -0.56 1.20 7.39
N GLU A 46 0.77 1.23 7.41
CA GLU A 46 1.56 2.43 7.15
C GLU A 46 2.44 2.22 5.93
N LEU A 47 2.65 3.27 5.13
CA LEU A 47 3.64 3.22 4.06
C LEU A 47 5.06 3.11 4.64
N THR A 48 5.86 2.20 4.11
CA THR A 48 7.29 2.18 4.38
C THR A 48 7.97 3.41 3.78
N LYS A 49 9.21 3.70 4.20
CA LYS A 49 10.03 4.77 3.59
C LYS A 49 10.09 4.65 2.06
N VAL A 50 10.14 3.42 1.55
CA VAL A 50 10.23 3.13 0.11
C VAL A 50 8.89 3.36 -0.58
N GLY A 51 7.78 2.92 0.02
CA GLY A 51 6.43 3.22 -0.48
C GLY A 51 6.12 4.72 -0.55
N LYS A 52 6.61 5.51 0.42
CA LYS A 52 6.49 6.98 0.38
C LYS A 52 7.24 7.61 -0.79
N SER A 53 8.40 7.07 -1.15
CA SER A 53 9.20 7.53 -2.29
C SER A 53 8.60 7.09 -3.63
N TYR A 54 8.02 5.89 -3.69
CA TYR A 54 7.35 5.37 -4.90
C TYR A 54 6.14 6.23 -5.29
N ASN A 55 5.30 6.60 -4.32
CA ASN A 55 4.11 7.44 -4.55
C ASN A 55 4.43 8.89 -4.95
N LYS A 56 5.70 9.31 -4.92
CA LYS A 56 6.14 10.65 -5.35
C LYS A 56 6.70 10.65 -6.77
N LYS A 57 6.87 9.47 -7.39
CA LYS A 57 7.59 9.32 -8.65
C LYS A 57 6.68 8.95 -9.85
N HIS A 58 5.37 8.95 -9.66
CA HIS A 58 4.39 8.76 -10.73
C HIS A 58 3.27 9.80 -10.69
#